data_AF-A0A968X684-F1
#
_entry.id   AF-A0A968X684-F1
#
_cell.length_a   1.000
_cell.length_b   1.000
_cell.length_c   1.000
_cell.angle_alpha   90.00
_cell.angle_beta   90.00
_cell.angle_gamma   90.00
#
_symmetry.space_group_name_H-M   'P 1'
#
loop_
_entity.id
_entity.type
_entity.pdbx_description
1 polymer ?
#
loop_
_entity_poly.entity_id
_entity_poly.type
_entity_poly.pdbx_seq_one_letter_code
_entity_poly.pdbx_strand_id
1 'polypeptide(L)'
;MPSLLLFLAFSLHQLHLPGFYYDEGFDLTPMLSVMHSEPVELLRGIGIAGYPMMRMDYMGSLNGYLNLPFMAALGPGVLAARLQPLVFSLITLVLAFVLARRWFGLGVATVTALLLSVNPSFLWFTRQGITVTSAMTVFSLGSWVLLDRVRRFEEPALSLSKGGQVGRFAFRAGLCLGLGLWAKIVFLWWIALTVVLSSVWLFTRKQAIKPLLISLSPHLFTVLIGFALGAAPFIYYNLAGLAQGQPPATFNLLFRSLLNPTEYAVQNSNFLGNLDKRFQDFAVFLNGSYFWYLANVPYGNVFAVPTFLISVGVGSVLAFKQPEWRKWLALLLCIALYLPMSSFTVSDLWATHFFRTAAAAANGGGCAA
;
A
#
# COMPACT_ATOMS: atom_id res chain seq x y z
N MET A 1 12.55 -20.53 0.66
CA MET A 1 11.08 -20.44 0.62
C MET A 1 10.62 -20.73 -0.80
N PRO A 2 9.97 -21.87 -1.07
CA PRO A 2 9.51 -22.24 -2.42
C PRO A 2 8.62 -21.18 -3.10
N SER A 3 7.84 -20.43 -2.32
CA SER A 3 7.00 -19.33 -2.80
C SER A 3 7.77 -18.23 -3.55
N LEU A 4 8.99 -17.89 -3.13
CA LEU A 4 9.78 -16.87 -3.82
C LEU A 4 10.25 -17.35 -5.19
N LEU A 5 10.64 -18.62 -5.28
CA LEU A 5 11.06 -19.23 -6.56
C LEU A 5 9.87 -19.34 -7.52
N LEU A 6 8.70 -19.75 -7.02
CA LEU A 6 7.46 -19.78 -7.81
C LEU A 6 7.10 -18.37 -8.32
N PHE A 7 7.10 -17.38 -7.44
CA PHE A 7 6.82 -15.99 -7.82
C PHE A 7 7.78 -15.49 -8.90
N LEU A 8 9.09 -15.75 -8.74
CA LEU A 8 10.10 -15.36 -9.73
C LEU A 8 9.89 -16.07 -11.06
N ALA A 9 9.62 -17.38 -11.05
CA ALA A 9 9.38 -18.15 -12.26
C ALA A 9 8.21 -17.58 -13.07
N PHE A 10 7.09 -17.24 -12.41
CA PHE A 10 5.93 -16.64 -13.07
C PHE A 10 6.16 -15.17 -13.47
N SER A 11 6.86 -14.39 -12.64
CA SER A 11 7.03 -12.95 -12.87
C SER A 11 8.06 -12.65 -13.96
N LEU A 12 9.12 -13.44 -14.05
CA LEU A 12 10.19 -13.26 -15.05
C LEU A 12 9.81 -13.83 -16.42
N HIS A 13 8.83 -14.74 -16.48
CA HIS A 13 8.38 -15.32 -17.73
C HIS A 13 7.87 -14.22 -18.68
N GLN A 14 8.50 -14.09 -19.85
CA GLN A 14 8.16 -13.09 -20.88
C GLN A 14 8.07 -11.65 -20.33
N LEU A 15 9.01 -11.25 -19.48
CA LEU A 15 9.00 -9.93 -18.85
C LEU A 15 9.12 -8.76 -19.84
N HIS A 16 9.54 -8.99 -21.09
CA HIS A 16 9.65 -7.94 -22.11
C HIS A 16 8.33 -7.68 -22.86
N LEU A 17 7.36 -8.61 -22.83
CA LEU A 17 6.06 -8.45 -23.49
C LEU A 17 5.04 -7.78 -22.56
N PRO A 18 4.06 -7.01 -23.08
CA PRO A 18 3.83 -6.63 -24.48
C PRO A 18 4.59 -5.36 -24.92
N GLY A 19 5.68 -5.00 -24.25
CA GLY A 19 6.31 -3.67 -24.36
C GLY A 19 5.90 -2.76 -23.19
N PHE A 20 6.13 -1.45 -23.33
CA PHE A 20 5.83 -0.47 -22.28
C PHE A 20 4.33 -0.32 -22.04
N TYR A 21 3.95 -0.34 -20.77
CA TYR A 21 2.64 0.06 -20.32
C TYR A 21 2.59 1.58 -20.09
N TYR A 22 1.40 2.17 -20.20
CA TYR A 22 1.21 3.62 -20.08
C TYR A 22 1.77 4.18 -18.77
N ASP A 23 1.46 3.54 -17.63
CA ASP A 23 1.94 3.99 -16.31
C ASP A 23 3.47 3.89 -16.18
N GLU A 24 4.10 2.91 -16.86
CA GLU A 24 5.56 2.77 -16.89
C GLU A 24 6.21 3.97 -17.60
N GLY A 25 5.68 4.36 -18.76
CA GLY A 25 6.17 5.54 -19.48
C GLY A 25 5.95 6.83 -18.69
N PHE A 26 4.77 6.95 -18.06
CA PHE A 26 4.40 8.14 -17.29
C PHE A 26 5.36 8.43 -16.12
N ASP A 27 5.79 7.40 -15.39
CA ASP A 27 6.71 7.58 -14.26
C ASP A 27 8.17 7.80 -14.69
N LEU A 28 8.58 7.22 -15.82
CA LEU A 28 10.00 7.19 -16.23
C LEU A 28 10.40 8.37 -17.10
N THR A 29 9.48 8.98 -17.83
CA THR A 29 9.80 10.07 -18.77
C THR A 29 10.59 11.22 -18.11
N PRO A 30 10.20 11.76 -16.95
CA PRO A 30 10.99 12.82 -16.30
C PRO A 30 12.32 12.32 -15.76
N MET A 31 12.40 11.02 -15.43
CA MET A 31 13.62 10.42 -14.91
C MET A 31 14.67 10.26 -16.02
N LEU A 32 14.25 10.09 -17.28
CA LEU A 32 15.15 10.16 -18.43
C LEU A 32 15.79 11.55 -18.56
N SER A 33 15.00 12.62 -18.48
CA SER A 33 15.53 13.99 -18.49
C SER A 33 16.49 14.22 -17.33
N VAL A 34 16.17 13.72 -16.13
CA VAL A 34 17.09 13.74 -14.97
C VAL A 34 18.41 13.02 -15.29
N MET A 35 18.36 11.82 -15.88
CA MET A 35 19.56 11.04 -16.23
C MET A 35 20.42 11.73 -17.30
N HIS A 36 19.79 12.41 -18.25
CA HIS A 36 20.48 13.12 -19.33
C HIS A 36 20.90 14.55 -18.94
N SER A 37 20.66 14.98 -17.70
CA SER A 37 20.85 16.36 -17.25
C SER A 37 20.10 17.38 -18.11
N GLU A 38 18.95 16.98 -18.66
CA GLU A 38 18.07 17.83 -19.44
C GLU A 38 17.07 18.56 -18.52
N PRO A 39 16.52 19.71 -18.96
CA PRO A 39 15.45 20.37 -18.23
C PRO A 39 14.26 19.44 -18.01
N VAL A 40 13.85 19.27 -16.75
CA VAL A 40 12.71 18.43 -16.37
C VAL A 40 11.46 19.29 -16.29
N GLU A 41 10.36 18.83 -16.89
CA GLU A 41 9.06 19.47 -16.71
C GLU A 41 8.58 19.31 -15.26
N LEU A 42 8.48 20.42 -14.54
CA LEU A 42 8.02 20.47 -13.17
C LEU A 42 6.51 20.70 -13.12
N LEU A 43 5.80 19.82 -12.43
CA LEU A 43 4.38 20.01 -12.17
C LEU A 43 4.17 21.36 -11.45
N ARG A 44 3.41 22.26 -12.09
CA ARG A 44 3.15 23.64 -11.62
C ARG A 44 4.40 24.51 -11.42
N GLY A 45 5.53 24.14 -12.01
CA GLY A 45 6.81 24.83 -11.79
C GLY A 45 7.44 24.54 -10.42
N ILE A 46 6.95 23.54 -9.69
CA ILE A 46 7.38 23.24 -8.32
C ILE A 46 8.34 22.05 -8.31
N GLY A 47 9.59 22.31 -7.91
CA GLY A 47 10.63 21.30 -7.77
C GLY A 47 11.75 21.82 -6.87
N ILE A 48 12.65 20.93 -6.45
CA ILE A 48 13.84 21.31 -5.67
C ILE A 48 15.04 21.12 -6.58
N ALA A 49 15.83 22.17 -6.82
CA ALA A 49 17.01 22.12 -7.69
C ALA A 49 16.75 21.49 -9.07
N GLY A 50 15.58 21.77 -9.68
CA GLY A 50 15.19 21.22 -10.98
C GLY A 50 14.65 19.78 -10.94
N TYR A 51 14.56 19.15 -9.76
CA TYR A 51 14.03 17.81 -9.59
C TYR A 51 12.52 17.82 -9.30
N PRO A 52 11.71 17.00 -10.01
CA PRO A 52 10.26 16.97 -9.83
C PRO A 52 9.88 16.31 -8.51
N MET A 53 9.06 16.98 -7.70
CA MET A 53 8.58 16.43 -6.43
C MET A 53 7.29 15.61 -6.60
N MET A 54 6.44 16.02 -7.54
CA MET A 54 5.15 15.39 -7.84
C MET A 54 5.02 15.14 -9.34
N ARG A 55 4.27 14.09 -9.70
CA ARG A 55 3.87 13.74 -11.08
C ARG A 55 2.46 14.19 -11.40
N MET A 56 1.57 14.11 -10.42
CA MET A 56 0.20 14.65 -10.47
C MET A 56 -0.10 15.32 -9.14
N ASP A 57 -1.16 16.12 -9.07
CA ASP A 57 -1.55 16.81 -7.83
C ASP A 57 -1.81 15.84 -6.65
N TYR A 58 -1.96 14.55 -6.91
CA TYR A 58 -2.20 13.50 -5.91
C TYR A 58 -1.18 12.34 -5.93
N MET A 59 -0.13 12.43 -6.75
CA MET A 59 0.86 11.37 -6.96
C MET A 59 2.28 11.93 -7.00
N GLY A 60 3.16 11.42 -6.14
CA GLY A 60 4.55 11.86 -6.05
C GLY A 60 5.48 11.20 -7.07
N SER A 61 6.65 11.81 -7.25
CA SER A 61 7.70 11.31 -8.15
C SER A 61 8.56 10.18 -7.55
N LEU A 62 8.22 9.69 -6.35
CA LEU A 62 9.00 8.68 -5.63
C LEU A 62 9.31 7.45 -6.48
N ASN A 63 8.33 6.95 -7.24
CA ASN A 63 8.48 5.74 -8.03
C ASN A 63 9.49 5.90 -9.17
N GLY A 64 9.50 7.07 -9.82
CA GLY A 64 10.53 7.42 -10.80
C GLY A 64 11.93 7.38 -10.17
N TYR A 65 12.11 8.01 -9.01
CA TYR A 65 13.39 7.99 -8.31
C TYR A 65 13.82 6.59 -7.86
N LEU A 66 12.89 5.75 -7.43
CA LEU A 66 13.17 4.36 -7.08
C LEU A 66 13.56 3.52 -8.30
N ASN A 67 13.18 3.93 -9.51
CA ASN A 67 13.53 3.25 -10.75
C ASN A 67 14.91 3.67 -11.30
N LEU A 68 15.35 4.90 -11.01
CA LEU A 68 16.63 5.45 -11.50
C LEU A 68 17.83 4.51 -11.33
N PRO A 69 18.05 3.82 -10.19
CA PRO A 69 19.18 2.91 -10.06
C PRO A 69 19.15 1.75 -11.06
N PHE A 70 17.96 1.24 -11.39
CA PHE A 70 17.79 0.16 -12.36
C PHE A 70 18.03 0.67 -13.79
N MET A 71 17.54 1.87 -14.11
CA MET A 71 17.78 2.51 -15.40
C MET A 71 19.26 2.87 -15.59
N ALA A 72 19.94 3.34 -14.55
CA ALA A 72 21.36 3.63 -14.60
C ALA A 72 22.22 2.37 -14.81
N ALA A 73 21.81 1.24 -14.20
CA ALA A 73 22.55 -0.01 -14.30
C ALA A 73 22.31 -0.79 -15.62
N LEU A 74 21.10 -0.74 -16.17
CA LEU A 74 20.69 -1.56 -17.33
C LEU A 74 20.38 -0.75 -18.59
N GLY A 75 20.41 0.57 -18.50
CA GLY A 75 19.91 1.48 -19.51
C GLY A 75 18.38 1.65 -19.45
N PRO A 76 17.85 2.70 -20.10
CA PRO A 76 16.41 2.88 -20.31
C PRO A 76 15.78 1.68 -21.04
N GLY A 77 14.73 1.10 -20.48
CA GLY A 77 14.01 0.01 -21.13
C GLY A 77 12.97 -0.67 -20.24
N VAL A 78 12.18 -1.55 -20.85
CA VAL A 78 11.10 -2.30 -20.20
C VAL A 78 11.62 -3.13 -19.02
N LEU A 79 12.81 -3.72 -19.15
CA LEU A 79 13.42 -4.49 -18.07
C LEU A 79 13.68 -3.62 -16.84
N ALA A 80 14.37 -2.49 -17.01
CA ALA A 80 14.64 -1.56 -15.91
C ALA A 80 13.35 -1.09 -15.24
N ALA A 81 12.36 -0.70 -16.07
CA ALA A 81 11.03 -0.26 -15.62
C ALA A 81 10.35 -1.27 -14.69
N ARG A 82 10.46 -2.57 -15.01
CA ARG A 82 9.77 -3.67 -14.30
C ARG A 82 10.56 -4.26 -13.15
N LEU A 83 11.86 -4.01 -13.06
CA LEU A 83 12.67 -4.53 -11.95
C LEU A 83 12.31 -3.89 -10.62
N GLN A 84 12.04 -2.58 -10.59
CA GLN A 84 11.60 -1.92 -9.35
C GLN A 84 10.35 -2.60 -8.76
N PRO A 85 9.22 -2.74 -9.46
CA PRO A 85 8.05 -3.39 -8.91
C PRO A 85 8.28 -4.88 -8.61
N LEU A 86 9.10 -5.58 -9.40
CA LEU A 86 9.46 -6.99 -9.11
C LEU A 86 10.22 -7.15 -7.79
N VAL A 87 11.25 -6.34 -7.57
CA VAL A 87 12.03 -6.34 -6.32
C VAL A 87 11.13 -5.95 -5.15
N PHE A 88 10.27 -4.94 -5.33
CA PHE A 88 9.36 -4.51 -4.28
C PHE A 88 8.31 -5.56 -3.94
N SER A 89 7.79 -6.29 -4.93
CA SER A 89 6.87 -7.40 -4.67
C SER A 89 7.53 -8.59 -3.97
N LEU A 90 8.81 -8.88 -4.25
CA LEU A 90 9.58 -9.85 -3.43
C LEU A 90 9.65 -9.40 -1.98
N ILE A 91 9.93 -8.12 -1.73
CA ILE A 91 9.95 -7.55 -0.38
C ILE A 91 8.56 -7.67 0.25
N THR A 92 7.49 -7.33 -0.48
CA THR A 92 6.10 -7.48 -0.03
C THR A 92 5.77 -8.92 0.36
N LEU A 93 6.19 -9.93 -0.43
CA LEU A 93 6.01 -11.35 -0.09
C LEU A 93 6.71 -11.72 1.22
N VAL A 94 7.95 -11.27 1.41
CA VAL A 94 8.71 -11.53 2.64
C VAL A 94 8.05 -10.83 3.82
N LEU A 95 7.62 -9.57 3.67
CA LEU A 95 6.96 -8.81 4.73
C LEU A 95 5.61 -9.44 5.11
N ALA A 96 4.81 -9.88 4.13
CA ALA A 96 3.56 -10.59 4.34
C ALA A 96 3.81 -11.90 5.11
N PHE A 97 4.79 -12.71 4.69
CA PHE A 97 5.17 -13.92 5.42
C PHE A 97 5.60 -13.62 6.85
N VAL A 98 6.45 -12.61 7.06
CA VAL A 98 6.93 -12.23 8.41
C VAL A 98 5.77 -11.79 9.28
N LEU A 99 4.86 -10.96 8.75
CA LEU A 99 3.70 -10.48 9.49
C LEU A 99 2.74 -11.64 9.82
N ALA A 100 2.36 -12.44 8.83
CA ALA A 100 1.51 -13.62 9.01
C ALA A 100 2.13 -14.61 10.00
N ARG A 101 3.45 -14.85 9.94
CA ARG A 101 4.14 -15.74 10.88
C ARG A 101 4.07 -15.23 12.31
N ARG A 102 4.20 -13.92 12.50
CA ARG A 102 4.13 -13.30 13.83
C ARG A 102 2.72 -13.24 14.40
N TRP A 103 1.71 -13.18 13.54
CA TRP A 103 0.32 -13.00 13.95
C TRP A 103 -0.44 -14.31 14.06
N PHE A 104 -0.20 -15.25 13.14
CA PHE A 104 -0.99 -16.47 12.96
C PHE A 104 -0.14 -17.76 12.91
N GLY A 105 1.19 -17.66 12.95
CA GLY A 105 2.09 -18.81 12.98
C GLY A 105 2.59 -19.26 11.61
N LEU A 106 3.42 -20.31 11.59
CA LEU A 106 4.19 -20.71 10.40
C LEU A 106 3.33 -21.27 9.27
N GLY A 107 2.30 -22.07 9.59
CA GLY A 107 1.40 -22.66 8.60
C GLY A 107 0.69 -21.59 7.77
N VAL A 108 0.00 -20.67 8.46
CA VAL A 108 -0.70 -19.54 7.82
C VAL A 108 0.26 -18.69 7.00
N ALA A 109 1.45 -18.38 7.53
CA ALA A 109 2.45 -17.63 6.78
C ALA A 109 2.88 -18.31 5.48
N THR A 110 3.10 -19.62 5.52
CA THR A 110 3.51 -20.41 4.36
C THR A 110 2.42 -20.43 3.31
N VAL A 111 1.17 -20.67 3.73
CA VAL A 111 0.00 -20.64 2.84
C VAL A 111 -0.20 -19.25 2.24
N THR A 112 -0.16 -18.18 3.04
CA THR A 112 -0.24 -16.79 2.54
C THR A 112 0.84 -16.49 1.51
N ALA A 113 2.10 -16.88 1.77
CA ALA A 113 3.19 -16.63 0.83
C ALA A 113 3.02 -17.43 -0.47
N LEU A 114 2.55 -18.68 -0.39
CA LEU A 114 2.27 -19.50 -1.58
C LEU A 114 1.10 -18.93 -2.38
N LEU A 115 -0.02 -18.60 -1.73
CA LEU A 115 -1.19 -18.02 -2.39
C LEU A 115 -0.85 -16.69 -3.06
N LEU A 116 -0.10 -15.81 -2.40
CA LEU A 116 0.35 -14.55 -3.00
C LEU A 116 1.31 -14.81 -4.18
N SER A 117 2.20 -15.79 -4.09
CA SER A 117 3.17 -16.08 -5.16
C SER A 117 2.54 -16.55 -6.47
N VAL A 118 1.34 -17.14 -6.42
CA VAL A 118 0.60 -17.63 -7.58
C VAL A 118 -0.65 -16.82 -7.88
N ASN A 119 -0.92 -15.76 -7.10
CA ASN A 119 -2.11 -14.94 -7.29
C ASN A 119 -1.99 -14.16 -8.61
N PRO A 120 -2.92 -14.36 -9.56
CA PRO A 120 -2.83 -13.72 -10.87
C PRO A 120 -2.80 -12.19 -10.78
N SER A 121 -3.56 -11.60 -9.85
CA SER A 121 -3.54 -10.15 -9.61
C SER A 121 -2.14 -9.73 -9.19
N PHE A 122 -1.59 -10.37 -8.16
CA PHE A 122 -0.28 -10.03 -7.62
C PHE A 122 0.80 -10.09 -8.69
N LEU A 123 0.88 -11.20 -9.41
CA LEU A 123 1.82 -11.39 -10.51
C LEU A 123 1.63 -10.35 -11.62
N TRP A 124 0.39 -10.07 -12.01
CA TRP A 124 0.07 -9.14 -13.08
C TRP A 124 0.50 -7.71 -12.74
N PHE A 125 0.08 -7.19 -11.58
CA PHE A 125 0.40 -5.82 -11.15
C PHE A 125 1.90 -5.62 -10.92
N THR A 126 2.62 -6.66 -10.51
CA THR A 126 4.08 -6.64 -10.47
C THR A 126 4.68 -6.54 -11.87
N ARG A 127 4.17 -7.30 -12.83
CA ARG A 127 4.70 -7.36 -14.21
C ARG A 127 4.38 -6.12 -15.03
N GLN A 128 3.20 -5.52 -14.84
CA GLN A 128 2.74 -4.37 -15.64
C GLN A 128 3.35 -3.04 -15.18
N GLY A 129 4.39 -3.08 -14.35
CA GLY A 129 5.12 -1.87 -13.98
C GLY A 129 4.27 -0.86 -13.20
N ILE A 130 3.26 -1.32 -12.46
CA ILE A 130 2.44 -0.46 -11.60
C ILE A 130 3.26 -0.21 -10.31
N THR A 131 4.33 0.56 -10.51
CA THR A 131 5.40 0.95 -9.58
C THR A 131 4.84 1.54 -8.29
N VAL A 132 3.87 2.45 -8.41
CA VAL A 132 3.21 3.16 -7.31
C VAL A 132 2.60 2.19 -6.32
N THR A 133 1.88 1.19 -6.84
CA THR A 133 1.18 0.22 -6.00
C THR A 133 2.17 -0.72 -5.32
N SER A 134 3.22 -1.14 -6.03
CA SER A 134 4.28 -1.98 -5.47
C SER A 134 5.03 -1.27 -4.34
N ALA A 135 5.40 0.01 -4.53
CA ALA A 135 5.99 0.87 -3.50
C ALA A 135 5.09 1.02 -2.29
N MET A 136 3.81 1.36 -2.50
CA MET A 136 2.83 1.48 -1.42
C MET A 136 2.72 0.18 -0.61
N THR A 137 2.67 -1.00 -1.25
CA THR A 137 2.56 -2.28 -0.51
C THR A 137 3.75 -2.55 0.41
N VAL A 138 4.98 -2.25 -0.04
CA VAL A 138 6.19 -2.38 0.78
C VAL A 138 6.14 -1.45 1.97
N PHE A 139 5.81 -0.18 1.77
CA PHE A 139 5.71 0.79 2.86
C PHE A 139 4.56 0.48 3.82
N SER A 140 3.43 -0.02 3.30
CA SER A 140 2.28 -0.46 4.07
C SER A 140 2.64 -1.62 5.00
N LEU A 141 3.10 -2.75 4.47
CA LEU A 141 3.46 -3.90 5.30
C LEU A 141 4.71 -3.63 6.15
N GLY A 142 5.66 -2.87 5.61
CA GLY A 142 6.87 -2.45 6.31
C GLY A 142 6.54 -1.65 7.57
N SER A 143 5.64 -0.66 7.47
CA SER A 143 5.18 0.10 8.63
C SER A 143 4.51 -0.80 9.68
N TRP A 144 3.64 -1.73 9.28
CA TRP A 144 3.02 -2.67 10.23
C TRP A 144 4.02 -3.62 10.89
N VAL A 145 4.98 -4.19 10.14
CA VAL A 145 6.03 -5.07 10.69
C VAL A 145 6.93 -4.32 11.69
N LEU A 146 7.21 -3.05 11.44
CA LEU A 146 8.01 -2.19 12.32
C LEU A 146 7.22 -1.74 13.56
N LEU A 147 5.95 -1.37 13.41
CA LEU A 147 5.07 -1.05 14.55
C LEU A 147 4.80 -2.27 15.44
N ASP A 148 4.64 -3.46 14.86
CA ASP A 148 4.56 -4.72 15.59
C ASP A 148 5.83 -4.99 16.41
N ARG A 149 7.02 -4.59 15.90
CA ARG A 149 8.27 -4.66 16.68
C ARG A 149 8.28 -3.68 17.83
N VAL A 150 7.95 -2.40 17.58
CA VAL A 150 7.90 -1.35 18.62
C VAL A 150 7.05 -1.82 19.79
N ARG A 151 5.84 -2.30 19.49
CA ARG A 151 4.91 -2.81 20.49
C ARG A 151 5.47 -3.96 21.34
N ARG A 152 6.17 -4.93 20.74
CA ARG A 152 6.71 -6.09 21.49
C ARG A 152 7.84 -5.70 22.44
N PHE A 153 8.59 -4.65 22.13
CA PHE A 153 9.64 -4.14 23.02
C PHE A 153 9.09 -3.37 24.21
N GLU A 154 7.84 -2.90 24.14
CA GLU A 154 7.14 -2.27 25.27
C GLU A 154 6.60 -3.29 26.29
N GLU A 155 6.73 -4.61 26.03
CA GLU A 155 6.40 -5.61 27.04
C GLU A 155 7.46 -5.59 28.18
N PRO A 156 7.04 -5.56 29.46
CA PRO A 156 7.93 -5.31 30.60
C PRO A 156 9.17 -6.20 30.68
N ALA A 157 9.08 -7.43 30.16
CA ALA A 157 10.17 -8.40 30.16
C ALA A 157 11.35 -8.05 29.22
N LEU A 158 11.14 -7.19 28.22
CA LEU A 158 12.14 -6.86 27.17
C LEU A 158 12.64 -5.40 27.22
N SER A 159 12.04 -4.57 28.08
CA SER A 159 12.17 -3.10 28.06
C SER A 159 13.48 -2.57 28.67
N LEU A 160 14.09 -3.28 29.62
CA LEU A 160 15.18 -2.74 30.48
C LEU A 160 16.54 -2.47 29.79
N SER A 161 16.72 -2.74 28.49
CA SER A 161 18.06 -2.64 27.85
C SER A 161 18.09 -2.00 26.44
N LYS A 162 16.95 -1.71 25.80
CA LYS A 162 16.91 -1.43 24.33
C LYS A 162 16.15 -0.19 23.88
N GLY A 163 15.97 0.82 24.75
CA GLY A 163 15.20 2.04 24.42
C GLY A 163 15.60 2.73 23.10
N GLY A 164 16.90 2.79 22.79
CA GLY A 164 17.39 3.36 21.53
C GLY A 164 17.01 2.57 20.27
N GLN A 165 16.81 1.25 20.35
CA GLN A 165 16.39 0.42 19.21
C GLN A 165 14.90 0.61 18.91
N VAL A 166 14.07 0.79 19.94
CA VAL A 166 12.62 1.04 19.79
C VAL A 166 12.38 2.34 19.05
N GLY A 167 13.08 3.41 19.44
CA GLY A 167 13.03 4.70 18.72
C GLY A 167 13.40 4.58 17.25
N ARG A 168 14.44 3.79 16.91
CA ARG A 168 14.84 3.55 15.51
C ARG A 168 13.74 2.84 14.70
N PHE A 169 13.07 1.85 15.28
CA PHE A 169 11.95 1.17 14.61
C PHE A 169 10.74 2.09 14.45
N ALA A 170 10.42 2.89 15.47
CA ALA A 170 9.37 3.90 15.43
C ALA A 170 9.61 4.94 14.32
N PHE A 171 10.84 5.48 14.25
CA PHE A 171 11.24 6.42 13.20
C PHE A 171 11.09 5.81 11.80
N ARG A 172 11.60 4.58 11.61
CA ARG A 172 11.49 3.88 10.31
C ARG A 172 10.05 3.57 9.93
N ALA A 173 9.19 3.27 10.90
CA ALA A 173 7.76 3.06 10.65
C ALA A 173 7.11 4.35 10.17
N GLY A 174 7.37 5.47 10.85
CA GLY A 174 6.96 6.80 10.41
C GLY A 174 7.45 7.12 9.00
N LEU A 175 8.73 6.88 8.73
CA LEU A 175 9.34 7.10 7.42
C LEU A 175 8.63 6.30 6.32
N CYS A 176 8.31 5.03 6.56
CA CYS A 176 7.53 4.22 5.63
C CYS A 176 6.15 4.83 5.38
N LEU A 177 5.45 5.26 6.44
CA LEU A 177 4.13 5.89 6.29
C LEU A 177 4.19 7.19 5.48
N GLY A 178 5.23 8.02 5.70
CA GLY A 178 5.45 9.26 4.96
C GLY A 178 5.82 9.01 3.49
N LEU A 179 6.72 8.06 3.22
CA LEU A 179 7.09 7.67 1.85
C LEU A 179 5.90 7.07 1.09
N GLY A 180 5.06 6.27 1.77
CA GLY A 180 3.81 5.78 1.20
C GLY A 180 2.86 6.91 0.81
N LEU A 181 2.73 7.93 1.67
CA LEU A 181 1.94 9.13 1.36
C LEU A 181 2.50 9.91 0.18
N TRP A 182 3.83 10.08 0.11
CA TRP A 182 4.47 10.72 -1.03
C TRP A 182 4.24 9.91 -2.32
N ALA A 183 4.30 8.57 -2.29
CA ALA A 183 4.03 7.74 -3.46
C ALA A 183 2.65 8.05 -4.07
N LYS A 184 1.59 8.09 -3.25
CA LYS A 184 0.24 8.46 -3.68
C LYS A 184 -0.62 8.86 -2.49
N ILE A 185 -1.47 9.88 -2.64
CA ILE A 185 -2.31 10.37 -1.54
C ILE A 185 -3.27 9.33 -0.97
N VAL A 186 -3.67 8.36 -1.79
CA VAL A 186 -4.58 7.29 -1.37
C VAL A 186 -3.97 6.42 -0.26
N PHE A 187 -2.67 6.52 0.00
CA PHE A 187 -2.03 5.95 1.18
C PHE A 187 -2.61 6.48 2.51
N LEU A 188 -3.31 7.61 2.51
CA LEU A 188 -4.09 8.08 3.67
C LEU A 188 -5.07 7.02 4.19
N TRP A 189 -5.66 6.21 3.30
CA TRP A 189 -6.51 5.11 3.73
C TRP A 189 -5.74 4.09 4.56
N TRP A 190 -4.49 3.78 4.18
CA TRP A 190 -3.63 2.88 4.96
C TRP A 190 -3.28 3.47 6.33
N ILE A 191 -3.03 4.78 6.40
CA ILE A 191 -2.79 5.47 7.66
C ILE A 191 -4.03 5.36 8.56
N ALA A 192 -5.23 5.60 8.02
CA ALA A 192 -6.48 5.42 8.74
C ALA A 192 -6.67 3.97 9.24
N LEU A 193 -6.39 2.97 8.40
CA LEU A 193 -6.42 1.56 8.79
C LEU A 193 -5.42 1.24 9.92
N THR A 194 -4.23 1.84 9.88
CA THR A 194 -3.22 1.68 10.93
C THR A 194 -3.69 2.29 12.26
N VAL A 195 -4.39 3.43 12.22
CA VAL A 195 -5.04 4.02 13.40
C VAL A 195 -6.13 3.10 13.94
N VAL A 196 -6.99 2.55 13.09
CA VAL A 196 -8.03 1.60 13.49
C VAL A 196 -7.43 0.36 14.14
N LEU A 197 -6.45 -0.26 13.48
CA LEU A 197 -5.70 -1.39 14.01
C LEU A 197 -5.18 -1.05 15.41
N SER A 198 -4.44 0.05 15.53
CA SER A 198 -3.87 0.52 16.80
C SER A 198 -4.95 0.74 17.87
N SER A 199 -6.08 1.34 17.53
CA SER A 199 -7.23 1.54 18.43
C SER A 199 -7.81 0.22 18.92
N VAL A 200 -8.10 -0.74 18.03
CA VAL A 200 -8.61 -2.07 18.40
C VAL A 200 -7.64 -2.75 19.38
N TRP A 201 -6.34 -2.61 19.16
CA TRP A 201 -5.33 -3.15 20.07
C TRP A 201 -5.30 -2.45 21.43
N LEU A 202 -5.44 -1.13 21.47
CA LEU A 202 -5.47 -0.35 22.71
C LEU A 202 -6.71 -0.70 23.55
N PHE A 203 -7.90 -0.68 22.94
CA PHE A 203 -9.17 -0.93 23.64
C PHE A 203 -9.34 -2.38 24.10
N THR A 204 -8.64 -3.31 23.48
CA THR A 204 -8.73 -4.72 23.87
C THR A 204 -7.73 -5.10 24.97
N ARG A 205 -6.69 -4.30 25.27
CA ARG A 205 -5.78 -4.58 26.40
C ARG A 205 -6.53 -4.46 27.73
N LYS A 206 -6.36 -5.45 28.62
CA LYS A 206 -6.92 -5.47 29.98
C LYS A 206 -6.25 -4.48 30.95
N GLN A 207 -5.22 -3.76 30.52
CA GLN A 207 -4.47 -2.80 31.34
C GLN A 207 -5.04 -1.39 31.18
N ALA A 208 -4.88 -0.56 32.22
CA ALA A 208 -5.32 0.84 32.20
C ALA A 208 -4.69 1.61 31.03
N ILE A 209 -5.52 2.28 30.22
CA ILE A 209 -5.12 2.98 29.00
C ILE A 209 -4.19 4.18 29.28
N LYS A 210 -4.35 4.84 30.45
CA LYS A 210 -3.58 6.05 30.82
C LYS A 210 -2.05 5.84 30.90
N PRO A 211 -1.50 4.89 31.69
CA PRO A 211 -0.05 4.67 31.74
C PRO A 211 0.53 4.24 30.38
N LEU A 212 -0.26 3.56 29.55
CA LEU A 212 0.14 3.17 28.20
C LEU A 212 0.28 4.38 27.27
N LEU A 213 -0.67 5.32 27.29
CA LEU A 213 -0.58 6.55 26.48
C LEU A 213 0.62 7.42 26.85
N ILE A 214 0.96 7.49 28.14
CA ILE A 214 2.15 8.23 28.61
C ILE A 214 3.43 7.56 28.07
N SER A 215 3.52 6.23 28.14
CA SER A 215 4.67 5.48 27.61
C SER A 215 4.77 5.52 26.08
N LEU A 216 3.65 5.64 25.36
CA LEU A 216 3.62 5.71 23.90
C LEU A 216 4.03 7.10 23.36
N SER A 217 3.93 8.15 24.17
CA SER A 217 4.17 9.53 23.75
C SER A 217 5.55 9.81 23.10
N PRO A 218 6.71 9.33 23.61
CA PRO A 218 8.00 9.54 22.95
C PRO A 218 8.13 8.76 21.63
N HIS A 219 7.53 7.57 21.54
CA HIS A 219 7.56 6.76 20.33
C HIS A 219 6.64 7.34 19.26
N LEU A 220 5.47 7.85 19.63
CA LEU A 220 4.59 8.59 18.73
C LEU A 220 5.29 9.81 18.15
N PHE A 221 5.97 10.61 18.98
CA PHE A 221 6.76 11.74 18.50
C PHE A 221 7.83 11.31 17.48
N THR A 222 8.51 10.20 17.76
CA THR A 222 9.53 9.62 16.86
C THR A 222 8.92 9.14 15.53
N VAL A 223 7.72 8.52 15.57
CA VAL A 223 6.94 8.18 14.37
C VAL A 223 6.58 9.44 13.58
N LEU A 224 6.12 10.50 14.25
CA LEU A 224 5.73 11.76 13.59
C LEU A 224 6.91 12.44 12.89
N ILE A 225 8.10 12.44 13.50
CA ILE A 225 9.32 12.95 12.83
C ILE A 225 9.64 12.12 11.59
N GLY A 226 9.64 10.78 11.71
CA GLY A 226 9.88 9.90 10.57
C GLY A 226 8.87 10.13 9.46
N PHE A 227 7.59 10.28 9.81
CA PHE A 227 6.50 10.56 8.89
C PHE A 227 6.69 11.90 8.17
N ALA A 228 6.97 12.97 8.91
CA ALA A 228 7.21 14.29 8.33
C ALA A 228 8.40 14.27 7.36
N LEU A 229 9.47 13.54 7.69
CA LEU A 229 10.62 13.39 6.79
C LEU A 229 10.27 12.60 5.53
N GLY A 230 9.54 11.48 5.66
CA GLY A 230 9.12 10.67 4.52
C GLY A 230 8.13 11.39 3.60
N ALA A 231 7.24 12.19 4.18
CA ALA A 231 6.27 13.01 3.47
C ALA A 231 6.83 14.39 3.06
N ALA A 232 8.10 14.69 3.32
CA ALA A 232 8.66 16.02 3.12
C ALA A 232 8.48 16.55 1.67
N PRO A 233 8.71 15.76 0.60
CA PRO A 233 8.47 16.22 -0.77
C PRO A 233 7.00 16.60 -1.03
N PHE A 234 6.07 15.82 -0.48
CA PHE A 234 4.63 16.06 -0.58
C PHE A 234 4.21 17.33 0.18
N ILE A 235 4.75 17.52 1.39
CA ILE A 235 4.50 18.72 2.21
C ILE A 235 5.08 19.94 1.50
N TYR A 236 6.33 19.85 1.02
CA TYR A 236 7.00 20.92 0.28
C TYR A 236 6.20 21.35 -0.94
N TYR A 237 5.72 20.41 -1.75
CA TYR A 237 4.93 20.71 -2.95
C TYR A 237 3.74 21.63 -2.66
N ASN A 238 3.00 21.32 -1.59
CA ASN A 238 1.82 22.10 -1.21
C ASN A 238 2.18 23.47 -0.59
N LEU A 239 3.24 23.54 0.21
CA LEU A 239 3.71 24.78 0.83
C LEU A 239 4.37 25.72 -0.18
N ALA A 240 5.17 25.19 -1.10
CA ALA A 240 5.81 25.95 -2.16
C ALA A 240 4.77 26.52 -3.14
N GLY A 241 3.75 25.73 -3.50
CA GLY A 241 2.61 26.23 -4.28
C GLY A 241 1.92 27.41 -3.60
N LEU A 242 1.66 27.29 -2.29
CA LEU A 242 1.08 28.38 -1.49
C LEU A 242 1.97 29.63 -1.48
N ALA A 243 3.28 29.47 -1.30
CA ALA A 243 4.24 30.58 -1.33
C ALA A 243 4.32 31.26 -2.71
N GLN A 244 4.05 30.52 -3.79
CA GLN A 244 3.97 31.05 -5.16
C GLN A 244 2.60 31.65 -5.51
N GLY A 245 1.70 31.81 -4.53
CA GLY A 245 0.35 32.35 -4.74
C GLY A 245 -0.63 31.36 -5.37
N GLN A 246 -0.28 30.09 -5.49
CA GLN A 246 -1.17 29.03 -5.95
C GLN A 246 -1.90 28.39 -4.76
N PRO A 247 -3.15 27.93 -4.90
CA PRO A 247 -3.78 27.15 -3.84
C PRO A 247 -2.99 25.85 -3.61
N PRO A 248 -3.00 25.28 -2.38
CA PRO A 248 -2.35 24.01 -2.10
C PRO A 248 -2.99 22.90 -2.95
N ALA A 249 -2.33 22.55 -4.06
CA ALA A 249 -2.97 21.91 -5.20
C ALA A 249 -3.60 20.56 -4.86
N THR A 250 -2.92 19.78 -4.02
CA THR A 250 -3.43 18.47 -3.59
C THR A 250 -4.70 18.59 -2.75
N PHE A 251 -4.71 19.51 -1.79
CA PHE A 251 -5.87 19.72 -0.92
C PHE A 251 -7.03 20.35 -1.70
N ASN A 252 -6.73 21.31 -2.57
CA ASN A 252 -7.73 21.89 -3.47
C ASN A 252 -8.36 20.83 -4.37
N LEU A 253 -7.57 19.89 -4.92
CA LEU A 253 -8.11 18.75 -5.67
C LEU A 253 -9.05 17.91 -4.80
N LEU A 254 -8.65 17.53 -3.58
CA LEU A 254 -9.51 16.75 -2.68
C LEU A 254 -10.84 17.45 -2.39
N PHE A 255 -10.80 18.75 -2.06
CA PHE A 255 -12.01 19.52 -1.77
C PHE A 255 -12.88 19.69 -3.03
N ARG A 256 -12.27 19.93 -4.20
CA ARG A 256 -13.01 20.01 -5.46
C ARG A 256 -13.68 18.70 -5.80
N SER A 257 -12.99 17.56 -5.63
CA SER A 257 -13.57 16.24 -5.86
C SER A 257 -14.70 15.93 -4.88
N LEU A 258 -14.69 16.48 -3.67
CA LEU A 258 -15.80 16.29 -2.72
C LEU A 258 -17.10 16.97 -3.21
N LEU A 259 -16.98 18.15 -3.82
CA LEU A 259 -18.11 19.01 -4.16
C LEU A 259 -18.54 18.91 -5.64
N ASN A 260 -17.63 18.52 -6.53
CA ASN A 260 -17.85 18.51 -7.98
C ASN A 260 -17.57 17.11 -8.55
N PRO A 261 -18.13 16.78 -9.72
CA PRO A 261 -17.74 15.58 -10.46
C PRO A 261 -16.23 15.56 -10.71
N THR A 262 -15.62 14.38 -10.60
CA THR A 262 -14.22 14.17 -11.00
C THR A 262 -14.06 14.28 -12.52
N GLU A 263 -12.83 14.28 -13.01
CA GLU A 263 -12.51 14.24 -14.45
C GLU A 263 -13.13 13.02 -15.18
N TYR A 264 -13.46 11.97 -14.41
CA TYR A 264 -14.12 10.75 -14.89
C TYR A 264 -15.63 10.75 -14.61
N ALA A 265 -16.22 11.93 -14.38
CA ALA A 265 -17.64 12.14 -14.10
C ALA A 265 -18.18 11.44 -12.83
N VAL A 266 -17.32 11.04 -11.89
CA VAL A 266 -17.75 10.44 -10.62
C VAL A 266 -18.18 11.54 -9.66
N GLN A 267 -19.39 11.46 -9.13
CA GLN A 267 -19.90 12.38 -8.11
C GLN A 267 -19.72 11.79 -6.71
N ASN A 268 -18.81 12.34 -5.90
CA ASN A 268 -18.56 11.85 -4.54
C ASN A 268 -19.72 12.13 -3.56
N SER A 269 -20.62 13.06 -3.89
CA SER A 269 -21.86 13.30 -3.14
C SER A 269 -22.83 12.11 -3.21
N ASN A 270 -22.78 11.31 -4.28
CA ASN A 270 -23.55 10.07 -4.41
C ASN A 270 -22.86 8.91 -3.67
N PHE A 271 -22.65 9.07 -2.36
CA PHE A 271 -21.89 8.11 -1.56
C PHE A 271 -22.47 6.69 -1.61
N LEU A 272 -23.80 6.55 -1.56
CA LEU A 272 -24.45 5.23 -1.58
C LEU A 272 -24.31 4.54 -2.94
N GLY A 273 -24.47 5.27 -4.05
CA GLY A 273 -24.23 4.74 -5.39
C GLY A 273 -22.76 4.34 -5.58
N ASN A 274 -21.83 5.15 -5.07
CA ASN A 274 -20.41 4.81 -5.10
C ASN A 274 -20.10 3.58 -4.23
N LEU A 275 -20.72 3.46 -3.05
CA LEU A 275 -20.55 2.30 -2.18
C LEU A 275 -21.06 1.00 -2.81
N ASP A 276 -22.23 1.04 -3.44
CA ASP A 276 -22.77 -0.10 -4.18
C ASP A 276 -21.82 -0.52 -5.32
N LYS A 277 -21.36 0.45 -6.12
CA LYS A 277 -20.33 0.23 -7.14
C LYS A 277 -19.05 -0.38 -6.54
N ARG A 278 -18.60 0.06 -5.36
CA ARG A 278 -17.43 -0.50 -4.68
C ARG A 278 -17.63 -1.96 -4.27
N PHE A 279 -18.83 -2.36 -3.83
CA PHE A 279 -19.12 -3.78 -3.56
C PHE A 279 -19.07 -4.62 -4.83
N GLN A 280 -19.65 -4.13 -5.93
CA GLN A 280 -19.58 -4.80 -7.23
C GLN A 280 -18.14 -4.94 -7.73
N ASP A 281 -17.36 -3.86 -7.64
CA ASP A 281 -15.96 -3.83 -8.01
C ASP A 281 -15.09 -4.74 -7.13
N PHE A 282 -15.42 -4.87 -5.85
CA PHE A 282 -14.75 -5.83 -4.96
C PHE A 282 -15.05 -7.27 -5.36
N ALA A 283 -16.29 -7.60 -5.74
CA ALA A 283 -16.65 -8.91 -6.26
C ALA A 283 -15.93 -9.21 -7.59
N VAL A 284 -15.85 -8.23 -8.49
CA VAL A 284 -15.09 -8.28 -9.75
C VAL A 284 -13.59 -8.45 -9.50
N PHE A 285 -13.05 -7.80 -8.47
CA PHE A 285 -11.67 -7.98 -8.06
C PHE A 285 -11.41 -9.41 -7.56
N LEU A 286 -12.29 -9.93 -6.68
CA LEU A 286 -12.16 -11.28 -6.13
C LEU A 286 -12.30 -12.36 -7.19
N ASN A 287 -13.26 -12.23 -8.12
CA ASN A 287 -13.48 -13.22 -9.17
C ASN A 287 -12.47 -13.13 -10.32
N GLY A 288 -11.66 -12.06 -10.39
CA GLY A 288 -10.64 -11.87 -11.41
C GLY A 288 -11.18 -11.39 -12.77
N SER A 289 -12.49 -11.16 -12.91
CA SER A 289 -13.08 -10.80 -14.20
C SER A 289 -12.53 -9.50 -14.76
N TYR A 290 -11.98 -8.64 -13.89
CA TYR A 290 -11.30 -7.40 -14.28
C TYR A 290 -10.12 -7.61 -15.24
N PHE A 291 -9.58 -8.83 -15.45
CA PHE A 291 -8.60 -9.08 -16.51
C PHE A 291 -9.16 -8.92 -17.94
N TRP A 292 -10.47 -8.68 -18.10
CA TRP A 292 -11.12 -8.48 -19.38
C TRP A 292 -10.46 -7.40 -20.26
N TYR A 293 -9.90 -6.33 -19.67
CA TYR A 293 -9.30 -5.22 -20.44
C TYR A 293 -8.01 -5.60 -21.18
N LEU A 294 -7.45 -6.78 -20.92
CA LEU A 294 -6.19 -7.24 -21.50
C LEU A 294 -6.37 -8.28 -22.60
N ALA A 295 -7.35 -9.16 -22.41
CA ALA A 295 -7.53 -10.32 -23.27
C ALA A 295 -8.84 -10.28 -24.05
N ASN A 296 -9.71 -9.29 -23.82
CA ASN A 296 -11.10 -9.26 -24.32
C ASN A 296 -11.89 -10.54 -24.00
N VAL A 297 -11.43 -11.32 -23.02
CA VAL A 297 -12.06 -12.56 -22.54
C VAL A 297 -12.30 -12.41 -21.04
N PRO A 298 -13.54 -12.60 -20.55
CA PRO A 298 -13.85 -12.52 -19.13
C PRO A 298 -13.30 -13.75 -18.40
N TYR A 299 -12.13 -13.62 -17.77
CA TYR A 299 -11.60 -14.62 -16.85
C TYR A 299 -12.23 -14.45 -15.47
N GLY A 300 -13.43 -15.01 -15.26
CA GLY A 300 -14.12 -14.96 -13.95
C GLY A 300 -14.15 -16.32 -13.26
N ASN A 301 -13.63 -16.41 -12.03
CA ASN A 301 -13.84 -17.57 -11.17
C ASN A 301 -15.10 -17.37 -10.31
N VAL A 302 -16.18 -18.03 -10.68
CA VAL A 302 -17.47 -18.00 -9.96
C VAL A 302 -17.36 -18.47 -8.51
N PHE A 303 -16.38 -19.32 -8.20
CA PHE A 303 -16.16 -19.84 -6.85
C PHE A 303 -15.34 -18.90 -5.95
N ALA A 304 -14.74 -17.84 -6.50
CA ALA A 304 -13.83 -16.98 -5.72
C ALA A 304 -14.55 -16.25 -4.58
N VAL A 305 -15.72 -15.65 -4.84
CA VAL A 305 -16.50 -14.93 -3.82
C VAL A 305 -17.03 -15.89 -2.74
N PRO A 306 -17.69 -17.03 -3.08
CA PRO A 306 -18.07 -18.02 -2.08
C PRO A 306 -16.88 -18.53 -1.26
N THR A 307 -15.75 -18.83 -1.90
CA THR A 307 -14.54 -19.32 -1.21
C THR A 307 -13.99 -18.29 -0.25
N PHE A 308 -13.97 -17.00 -0.64
CA PHE A 308 -13.58 -15.90 0.24
C PHE A 308 -14.50 -15.82 1.47
N LEU A 309 -15.82 -15.85 1.28
CA LEU A 309 -16.79 -15.80 2.38
C LEU A 309 -16.67 -16.99 3.33
N ILE A 310 -16.51 -18.21 2.78
CA ILE A 310 -16.27 -19.42 3.58
C ILE A 310 -14.97 -19.29 4.37
N SER A 311 -13.90 -18.80 3.74
CA SER A 311 -12.60 -18.60 4.40
C SER A 311 -12.67 -17.59 5.53
N VAL A 312 -13.43 -16.50 5.36
CA VAL A 312 -13.70 -15.51 6.41
C VAL A 312 -14.51 -16.14 7.54
N GLY A 313 -15.54 -16.93 7.23
CA GLY A 313 -16.37 -17.62 8.22
C GLY A 313 -15.57 -18.63 9.05
N VAL A 314 -14.90 -19.57 8.38
CA VAL A 314 -14.05 -20.58 9.02
C VAL A 314 -12.92 -19.93 9.80
N GLY A 315 -12.21 -18.97 9.20
CA GLY A 315 -11.14 -18.21 9.83
C GLY A 315 -11.61 -17.48 11.09
N SER A 316 -12.83 -16.91 11.08
CA SER A 316 -13.42 -16.28 12.26
C SER A 316 -13.69 -17.28 13.38
N VAL A 317 -14.34 -18.41 13.08
CA VAL A 317 -14.63 -19.46 14.06
C VAL A 317 -13.35 -20.00 14.70
N LEU A 318 -12.32 -20.24 13.89
CA LEU A 318 -11.01 -20.71 14.38
C LEU A 318 -10.27 -19.63 15.17
N ALA A 319 -10.31 -18.38 14.71
CA ALA A 319 -9.67 -17.27 15.39
C ALA A 319 -10.25 -17.02 16.77
N PHE A 320 -11.58 -17.06 16.95
CA PHE A 320 -12.23 -16.86 18.25
C PHE A 320 -11.80 -17.86 19.33
N LYS A 321 -11.29 -19.04 18.93
CA LYS A 321 -10.74 -20.04 19.86
C LYS A 321 -9.31 -19.72 20.31
N GLN A 322 -8.64 -18.77 19.65
CA GLN A 322 -7.26 -18.39 19.95
C GLN A 322 -7.23 -17.19 20.92
N PRO A 323 -6.25 -17.12 21.83
CA PRO A 323 -6.09 -15.98 22.74
C PRO A 323 -5.86 -14.64 22.00
N GLU A 324 -5.43 -14.72 20.75
CA GLU A 324 -5.06 -13.58 19.90
C GLU A 324 -6.10 -13.29 18.80
N TRP A 325 -7.35 -13.74 18.98
CA TRP A 325 -8.47 -13.53 18.05
C TRP A 325 -8.67 -12.06 17.61
N ARG A 326 -8.22 -11.12 18.44
CA ARG A 326 -8.30 -9.68 18.18
C ARG A 326 -7.48 -9.26 16.96
N LYS A 327 -6.37 -9.95 16.66
CA LYS A 327 -5.57 -9.77 15.43
C LYS A 327 -6.44 -9.99 14.20
N TRP A 328 -7.24 -11.05 14.25
CA TRP A 328 -8.16 -11.44 13.20
C TRP A 328 -9.30 -10.43 13.06
N LEU A 329 -9.94 -10.04 14.17
CA LEU A 329 -10.98 -9.00 14.15
C LEU A 329 -10.45 -7.70 13.53
N ALA A 330 -9.25 -7.27 13.90
CA ALA A 330 -8.68 -6.04 13.38
C ALA A 330 -8.43 -6.12 11.86
N LEU A 331 -7.99 -7.27 11.34
CA LEU A 331 -7.89 -7.49 9.89
C LEU A 331 -9.25 -7.41 9.19
N LEU A 332 -10.28 -8.06 9.74
CA LEU A 332 -11.63 -8.00 9.17
C LEU A 332 -12.20 -6.58 9.19
N LEU A 333 -12.01 -5.85 10.29
CA LEU A 333 -12.39 -4.43 10.37
C LEU A 333 -11.62 -3.59 9.36
N CYS A 334 -10.34 -3.88 9.11
CA CYS A 334 -9.60 -3.16 8.08
C CYS A 334 -10.19 -3.39 6.68
N ILE A 335 -10.59 -4.63 6.35
CA ILE A 335 -11.26 -4.94 5.08
C ILE A 335 -12.63 -4.23 5.01
N ALA A 336 -13.42 -4.33 6.08
CA ALA A 336 -14.76 -3.76 6.15
C ALA A 336 -14.75 -2.22 6.04
N LEU A 337 -13.77 -1.55 6.64
CA LEU A 337 -13.65 -0.09 6.57
C LEU A 337 -13.01 0.40 5.28
N TYR A 338 -12.19 -0.42 4.62
CA TYR A 338 -11.62 -0.02 3.34
C TYR A 338 -12.69 0.22 2.27
N LEU A 339 -13.74 -0.61 2.23
CA LEU A 339 -14.82 -0.47 1.26
C LEU A 339 -15.48 0.93 1.29
N PRO A 340 -16.03 1.42 2.42
CA PRO A 340 -16.61 2.75 2.48
C PRO A 340 -15.59 3.88 2.29
N MET A 341 -14.34 3.71 2.76
CA MET A 341 -13.29 4.70 2.47
C MET A 341 -12.97 4.80 0.97
N SER A 342 -13.04 3.67 0.26
CA SER A 342 -12.76 3.61 -1.17
C SER A 342 -13.87 4.18 -2.06
N SER A 343 -15.05 4.45 -1.50
CA SER A 343 -16.18 5.09 -2.21
C SER A 343 -15.91 6.57 -2.55
N PHE A 344 -14.88 7.16 -1.94
CA PHE A 344 -14.36 8.47 -2.33
C PHE A 344 -13.21 8.32 -3.32
N THR A 345 -13.19 9.11 -4.39
CA THR A 345 -12.09 9.14 -5.36
C THR A 345 -11.83 10.56 -5.87
N VAL A 346 -10.57 10.86 -6.17
CA VAL A 346 -10.18 12.07 -6.93
C VAL A 346 -10.10 11.82 -8.44
N SER A 347 -10.34 10.57 -8.84
CA SER A 347 -10.21 10.07 -10.22
C SER A 347 -11.46 9.24 -10.56
N ASP A 348 -11.29 8.00 -11.00
CA ASP A 348 -12.38 7.06 -11.24
C ASP A 348 -12.53 6.03 -10.11
N LEU A 349 -13.59 5.25 -10.18
CA LEU A 349 -13.90 4.08 -9.39
C LEU A 349 -13.70 2.83 -10.26
N TRP A 350 -12.48 2.27 -10.24
CA TRP A 350 -12.16 0.97 -10.87
C TRP A 350 -11.92 -0.15 -9.86
N ALA A 351 -12.18 -1.40 -10.26
CA ALA A 351 -11.89 -2.60 -9.48
C ALA A 351 -10.39 -2.78 -9.18
N THR A 352 -9.52 -2.30 -10.07
CA THR A 352 -8.05 -2.33 -9.88
C THR A 352 -7.58 -1.55 -8.64
N HIS A 353 -8.38 -0.61 -8.13
CA HIS A 353 -8.06 0.15 -6.92
C HIS A 353 -8.07 -0.70 -5.64
N PHE A 354 -8.62 -1.93 -5.66
CA PHE A 354 -8.61 -2.88 -4.56
C PHE A 354 -7.32 -3.68 -4.40
N PHE A 355 -6.38 -3.61 -5.35
CA PHE A 355 -5.14 -4.38 -5.25
C PHE A 355 -4.35 -4.15 -3.95
N ARG A 356 -4.43 -2.93 -3.39
CA ARG A 356 -3.76 -2.56 -2.14
C ARG A 356 -4.33 -3.26 -0.90
N THR A 357 -5.62 -3.62 -0.91
CA THR A 357 -6.19 -4.44 0.17
C THR A 357 -5.88 -5.90 0.02
N ALA A 358 -5.63 -6.40 -1.19
CA ALA A 358 -5.31 -7.80 -1.42
C ALA A 358 -4.07 -8.26 -0.62
N ALA A 359 -3.06 -7.40 -0.50
CA ALA A 359 -1.87 -7.68 0.32
C ALA A 359 -2.20 -7.77 1.83
N ALA A 360 -3.22 -7.05 2.31
CA ALA A 360 -3.69 -7.12 3.69
C ALA A 360 -4.69 -8.28 3.91
N ALA A 361 -5.56 -8.55 2.94
CA ALA A 361 -6.57 -9.60 2.97
C ALA A 361 -5.97 -11.01 2.78
N ALA A 362 -4.87 -11.14 2.03
CA ALA A 362 -4.14 -12.39 1.88
C ALA A 362 -3.54 -12.92 3.20
N ASN A 363 -3.35 -12.04 4.20
CA ASN A 363 -2.93 -12.44 5.55
C ASN A 363 -4.08 -13.05 6.39
N GLY A 364 -5.33 -12.99 5.91
CA GLY A 364 -6.49 -13.60 6.56
C GLY A 364 -6.97 -14.91 5.93
N GLY A 365 -6.56 -15.27 4.71
CA GLY A 365 -7.16 -16.41 3.99
C GLY A 365 -6.70 -17.82 4.41
N GLY A 366 -5.72 -17.96 5.31
CA GLY A 366 -5.07 -19.25 5.59
C GLY A 366 -5.62 -19.98 6.80
N CYS A 367 -6.85 -20.49 6.74
CA CYS A 367 -7.42 -21.35 7.79
C CYS A 367 -8.21 -22.52 7.15
N ALA A 368 -7.49 -23.38 6.43
CA ALA A 368 -7.91 -24.74 6.08
C ALA A 368 -6.72 -25.49 5.46
N ALA A 369 -5.90 -26.11 6.31
CA ALA A 369 -5.07 -27.26 6.00
C ALA A 369 -4.80 -28.00 7.31
#